data_AF-A0A383V862-F1
#
_entry.id   AF-A0A383V862-F1
#
_cell.length_a   1.000
_cell.length_b   1.000
_cell.length_c   1.000
_cell.angle_alpha   90.00
_cell.angle_beta   90.00
_cell.angle_gamma   90.00
#
_symmetry.space_group_name_H-M   'P 1'
#
loop_
_entity.id
_entity.type
_entity.pdbx_description
1 polymer ?
#
loop_
_entity_poly.entity_id
_entity_poly.type
_entity_poly.pdbx_seq_one_letter_code
_entity_poly.pdbx_strand_id
1 'polypeptide(L)'
;MGVSWQDHSINFSLGWSATCWLLKNIVSLRELNLNISGDVSQTALQDVMEAGRNLTCLSIRSKHIMQLPCLPPKLEQLSLGDCSNLSALPALPSCTSLYLNGCEQLQQLPEQLPRGLKVLECSDCIALQQLPKQLPAGLTRLDCSGCSALQQLPTQVPAGLRHLNCSGCSALQQLPEQLPAGLTSLDCSNCSALQQLPVHLPPMLEQLWINYCVALKQLPELPPTLKDFRCDGCSCLPP
;
A
#
# COMPACT_ATOMS: atom_id res chain seq x y z
N MET A 1 -10.67 -23.39 -15.52
CA MET A 1 -9.24 -23.10 -15.77
C MET A 1 -9.19 -22.03 -16.84
N GLY A 2 -8.94 -20.76 -16.47
CA GLY A 2 -8.82 -19.65 -17.41
C GLY A 2 -7.36 -19.24 -17.47
N VAL A 3 -6.63 -19.72 -18.46
CA VAL A 3 -5.25 -19.29 -18.70
C VAL A 3 -5.32 -18.17 -19.73
N SER A 4 -5.18 -16.92 -19.30
CA SER A 4 -5.03 -15.79 -20.23
C SER A 4 -3.55 -15.51 -20.43
N TRP A 5 -3.05 -15.70 -21.65
CA TRP A 5 -1.72 -15.27 -22.05
C TRP A 5 -1.78 -13.82 -22.50
N GLN A 6 -1.86 -12.89 -21.56
CA GLN A 6 -1.58 -11.49 -21.84
C GLN A 6 -0.44 -11.07 -20.91
N ASP A 7 0.67 -10.65 -21.53
CA ASP A 7 1.84 -10.04 -20.91
C ASP A 7 2.74 -10.93 -20.02
N HIS A 8 2.92 -12.22 -20.35
CA HIS A 8 3.71 -13.18 -19.53
C HIS A 8 3.17 -13.41 -18.10
N SER A 9 2.00 -12.86 -17.79
CA SER A 9 1.28 -13.11 -16.56
C SER A 9 0.35 -14.32 -16.74
N ILE A 10 0.33 -15.23 -15.77
CA ILE A 10 -0.65 -16.32 -15.71
C ILE A 10 -1.60 -16.04 -14.58
N ASN A 11 -2.87 -15.85 -14.92
CA ASN A 11 -3.97 -15.87 -13.96
C ASN A 11 -4.29 -17.32 -13.59
N PHE A 12 -4.13 -17.66 -12.32
CA PHE A 12 -4.27 -19.02 -11.83
C PHE A 12 -5.29 -19.11 -10.71
N SER A 13 -6.37 -19.86 -10.95
CA SER A 13 -7.28 -20.26 -9.90
C SER A 13 -6.85 -21.60 -9.32
N LEU A 14 -6.33 -21.60 -8.09
CA LEU A 14 -5.84 -22.81 -7.43
C LEU A 14 -7.00 -23.76 -7.11
N GLY A 15 -7.06 -24.88 -7.84
CA GLY A 15 -7.79 -26.11 -7.50
C GLY A 15 -6.84 -27.31 -7.63
N TRP A 16 -7.21 -28.50 -7.11
CA TRP A 16 -6.30 -29.66 -6.98
C TRP A 16 -5.60 -30.10 -8.28
N SER A 17 -6.23 -29.98 -9.46
CA SER A 17 -5.59 -30.35 -10.73
C SER A 17 -4.63 -29.28 -11.29
N ALA A 18 -4.72 -28.06 -10.76
CA ALA A 18 -4.05 -26.89 -11.30
C ALA A 18 -2.63 -26.75 -10.72
N THR A 19 -2.41 -27.10 -9.46
CA THR A 19 -1.09 -27.03 -8.79
C THR A 19 0.02 -27.79 -9.53
N CYS A 20 -0.26 -29.00 -10.03
CA CYS A 20 0.73 -29.81 -10.75
C CYS A 20 1.21 -29.16 -12.06
N TRP A 21 0.33 -28.47 -12.79
CA TRP A 21 0.73 -27.75 -13.99
C TRP A 21 1.58 -26.53 -13.63
N LEU A 22 1.17 -25.77 -12.62
CA LEU A 22 1.88 -24.57 -12.18
C LEU A 22 3.31 -24.93 -11.76
N LEU A 23 3.49 -25.96 -10.94
CA LEU A 23 4.82 -26.40 -10.48
C LEU A 23 5.75 -26.82 -11.63
N LYS A 24 5.22 -27.35 -12.73
CA LYS A 24 6.03 -27.72 -13.91
C LYS A 24 6.51 -26.53 -14.72
N ASN A 25 5.78 -25.41 -14.69
CA ASN A 25 6.02 -24.26 -15.57
C ASN A 25 6.57 -23.03 -14.85
N ILE A 26 6.35 -22.92 -13.53
CA ILE A 26 6.64 -21.72 -12.73
C ILE A 26 8.12 -21.33 -12.73
N VAL A 27 9.04 -22.28 -12.91
CA VAL A 27 10.48 -22.02 -12.96
C VAL A 27 10.85 -21.11 -14.14
N SER A 28 10.08 -21.13 -15.23
CA SER A 28 10.29 -20.28 -16.41
C SER A 28 9.50 -18.96 -16.35
N LEU A 29 8.67 -18.76 -15.34
CA LEU A 29 7.84 -17.56 -15.21
C LEU A 29 8.60 -16.43 -14.50
N ARG A 30 8.28 -15.21 -14.91
CA ARG A 30 8.66 -13.97 -14.22
C ARG A 30 7.48 -13.32 -13.51
N GLU A 31 6.28 -13.52 -14.03
CA GLU A 31 5.06 -12.91 -13.51
C GLU A 31 4.01 -13.97 -13.21
N LEU A 32 3.40 -13.89 -12.03
CA LEU A 32 2.38 -14.85 -11.59
C LEU A 32 1.25 -14.12 -10.88
N ASN A 33 0.02 -14.35 -11.33
CA ASN A 33 -1.19 -13.82 -10.72
C ASN A 33 -2.02 -14.98 -10.17
N LEU A 34 -2.14 -15.09 -8.86
CA LEU A 34 -2.91 -16.12 -8.18
C LEU A 34 -4.24 -15.55 -7.70
N ASN A 35 -5.35 -16.08 -8.19
CA ASN A 35 -6.67 -15.78 -7.65
C ASN A 35 -7.19 -17.01 -6.89
N ILE A 36 -7.21 -16.93 -5.58
CA ILE A 36 -7.50 -18.06 -4.70
C ILE A 36 -8.91 -17.89 -4.13
N SER A 37 -9.84 -18.64 -4.72
CA SER A 37 -11.28 -18.57 -4.44
C SER A 37 -11.75 -19.60 -3.40
N GLY A 38 -10.83 -20.29 -2.72
CA GLY A 38 -11.15 -21.29 -1.71
C GLY A 38 -9.92 -21.68 -0.89
N ASP A 39 -10.08 -22.62 0.03
CA ASP A 39 -8.99 -23.05 0.89
C ASP A 39 -7.92 -23.79 0.08
N VAL A 40 -6.74 -23.21 0.04
CA VAL A 40 -5.54 -23.81 -0.54
C VAL A 40 -4.69 -24.34 0.61
N SER A 41 -4.19 -25.56 0.48
CA SER A 41 -3.28 -26.10 1.48
C SER A 41 -2.04 -25.21 1.58
N GLN A 42 -1.60 -24.90 2.79
CA GLN A 42 -0.38 -24.10 2.99
C GLN A 42 0.82 -24.69 2.24
N THR A 43 0.88 -26.03 2.16
CA THR A 43 1.90 -26.77 1.38
C THR A 43 1.89 -26.41 -0.10
N ALA A 44 0.72 -26.30 -0.73
CA ALA A 44 0.64 -25.99 -2.16
C ALA A 44 1.11 -24.56 -2.45
N LEU A 45 0.78 -23.60 -1.57
CA LEU A 45 1.27 -22.24 -1.71
C LEU A 45 2.78 -22.17 -1.48
N GLN A 46 3.29 -22.93 -0.51
CA GLN A 46 4.72 -23.03 -0.22
C GLN A 46 5.50 -23.61 -1.42
N ASP A 47 5.05 -24.74 -1.98
CA ASP A 47 5.69 -25.36 -3.15
C ASP A 47 5.76 -24.39 -4.34
N VAL A 48 4.70 -23.60 -4.54
CA VAL A 48 4.63 -22.57 -5.57
C VAL A 48 5.67 -21.47 -5.33
N MET A 49 5.80 -20.96 -4.11
CA MET A 49 6.79 -19.93 -3.79
C MET A 49 8.23 -20.45 -3.91
N GLU A 50 8.49 -21.69 -3.48
CA GLU A 50 9.81 -22.32 -3.57
C GLU A 50 10.22 -22.60 -5.03
N ALA A 51 9.30 -23.11 -5.84
CA ALA A 51 9.55 -23.37 -7.26
C ALA A 51 9.67 -22.07 -8.08
N GLY A 52 8.97 -21.00 -7.67
CA GLY A 52 8.94 -19.69 -8.33
C GLY A 52 10.17 -18.81 -8.16
N ARG A 53 11.37 -19.40 -8.06
CA ARG A 53 12.65 -18.69 -7.81
C ARG A 53 13.04 -17.59 -8.83
N ASN A 54 12.40 -17.55 -9.99
CA ASN A 54 12.64 -16.56 -11.04
C ASN A 54 11.55 -15.48 -11.14
N LEU A 55 10.52 -15.56 -10.28
CA LEU A 55 9.46 -14.56 -10.25
C LEU A 55 10.01 -13.20 -9.82
N THR A 56 9.71 -12.20 -10.63
CA THR A 56 9.94 -10.77 -10.37
C THR A 56 8.65 -10.08 -9.97
N CYS A 57 7.49 -10.55 -10.43
CA CYS A 57 6.18 -10.02 -10.08
C CYS A 57 5.24 -11.13 -9.58
N LEU A 58 4.62 -10.92 -8.42
CA LEU A 58 3.68 -11.84 -7.83
C LEU A 58 2.46 -11.06 -7.35
N SER A 59 1.31 -11.35 -7.94
CA SER A 59 0.02 -10.90 -7.43
C SER A 59 -0.72 -12.07 -6.82
N ILE A 60 -1.27 -11.89 -5.63
CA ILE A 60 -2.17 -12.83 -4.97
C ILE A 60 -3.42 -12.07 -4.59
N ARG A 61 -4.57 -12.61 -5.00
CA ARG A 61 -5.88 -12.18 -4.55
C ARG A 61 -6.57 -13.32 -3.85
N SER A 62 -6.88 -13.17 -2.56
CA SER A 62 -7.47 -14.25 -1.78
C SER A 62 -8.13 -13.80 -0.48
N LYS A 63 -9.40 -14.14 -0.27
CA LYS A 63 -10.04 -13.97 1.05
C LYS A 63 -9.73 -15.11 2.03
N HIS A 64 -8.99 -16.14 1.61
CA HIS A 64 -8.76 -17.36 2.40
C HIS A 64 -7.36 -17.45 2.99
N ILE A 65 -6.42 -16.61 2.53
CA ILE A 65 -5.05 -16.62 3.04
C ILE A 65 -4.99 -15.84 4.35
N MET A 66 -4.62 -16.55 5.42
CA MET A 66 -4.33 -15.95 6.73
C MET A 66 -2.85 -15.64 6.93
N GLN A 67 -1.98 -16.41 6.26
CA GLN A 67 -0.52 -16.30 6.36
C GLN A 67 0.12 -16.67 5.02
N LEU A 68 1.20 -16.00 4.66
CA LEU A 68 2.00 -16.32 3.48
C LEU A 68 3.28 -17.08 3.87
N PRO A 69 3.70 -18.06 3.05
CA PRO A 69 5.02 -18.68 3.20
C PRO A 69 6.13 -17.71 2.78
N CYS A 70 7.38 -18.17 2.86
CA CYS A 70 8.54 -17.41 2.36
C CYS A 70 8.36 -17.04 0.89
N LEU A 71 8.60 -15.77 0.57
CA LEU A 71 8.42 -15.24 -0.77
C LEU A 71 9.63 -15.56 -1.68
N PRO A 72 9.42 -15.62 -3.02
CA PRO A 72 10.52 -15.78 -3.97
C PRO A 72 11.60 -14.69 -3.80
N PRO A 73 12.90 -15.05 -3.85
CA PRO A 73 13.97 -14.13 -3.48
C PRO A 73 14.24 -13.01 -4.50
N LYS A 74 13.83 -13.19 -5.76
CA LYS A 74 14.05 -12.21 -6.86
C LYS A 74 12.86 -11.27 -7.06
N LEU A 75 11.90 -11.28 -6.15
CA LEU A 75 10.67 -10.53 -6.32
C LEU A 75 10.95 -9.02 -6.24
N GLU A 76 10.58 -8.32 -7.31
CA GLU A 76 10.64 -6.86 -7.44
C GLU A 76 9.30 -6.22 -7.11
N GLN A 77 8.19 -6.92 -7.37
CA GLN A 77 6.83 -6.46 -7.10
C GLN A 77 6.00 -7.53 -6.41
N LEU A 78 5.39 -7.15 -5.28
CA LEU A 78 4.42 -7.97 -4.56
C LEU A 78 3.08 -7.24 -4.48
N SER A 79 2.02 -7.89 -4.92
CA SER A 79 0.65 -7.41 -4.80
C SER A 79 -0.21 -8.44 -4.05
N LEU A 80 -0.81 -8.02 -2.95
CA LEU A 80 -1.71 -8.81 -2.10
C LEU A 80 -3.08 -8.11 -2.07
N GLY A 81 -3.83 -8.24 -3.16
CA GLY A 81 -5.11 -7.56 -3.33
C GLY A 81 -6.26 -8.34 -2.67
N ASP A 82 -7.11 -7.66 -1.90
CA ASP A 82 -8.26 -8.29 -1.21
C ASP A 82 -7.86 -9.48 -0.33
N CYS A 83 -6.63 -9.47 0.20
CA CYS A 83 -6.12 -10.44 1.16
C CYS A 83 -6.65 -10.15 2.57
N SER A 84 -7.98 -10.12 2.70
CA SER A 84 -8.68 -9.52 3.84
C SER A 84 -8.38 -10.22 5.18
N ASN A 85 -8.12 -11.52 5.16
CA ASN A 85 -7.81 -12.31 6.37
C ASN A 85 -6.31 -12.40 6.70
N LEU A 86 -5.44 -11.77 5.91
CA LEU A 86 -4.00 -11.79 6.15
C LEU A 86 -3.67 -10.92 7.38
N SER A 87 -3.14 -11.54 8.43
CA SER A 87 -2.86 -10.85 9.69
C SER A 87 -1.42 -10.34 9.81
N ALA A 88 -0.48 -10.92 9.06
CA ALA A 88 0.92 -10.55 9.07
C ALA A 88 1.60 -10.80 7.72
N LEU A 89 2.61 -10.00 7.41
CA LEU A 89 3.47 -10.20 6.25
C LEU A 89 4.67 -11.10 6.58
N PRO A 90 5.10 -11.98 5.66
CA PRO A 90 6.36 -12.69 5.79
C PRO A 90 7.54 -11.71 5.59
N ALA A 91 8.76 -12.21 5.75
CA ALA A 91 9.94 -11.45 5.39
C ALA A 91 9.88 -11.02 3.92
N LEU A 92 9.97 -9.72 3.68
CA LEU A 92 9.88 -9.15 2.33
C LEU A 92 11.24 -9.28 1.64
N PRO A 93 11.29 -9.75 0.37
CA PRO A 93 12.51 -9.75 -0.43
C PRO A 93 12.90 -8.31 -0.81
N SER A 94 13.96 -8.13 -1.60
CA SER A 94 14.42 -6.82 -2.06
C SER A 94 13.51 -6.21 -3.15
N CYS A 95 12.23 -6.03 -2.83
CA CYS A 95 11.24 -5.51 -3.77
C CYS A 95 11.26 -3.97 -3.87
N THR A 96 10.82 -3.46 -5.02
CA THR A 96 10.68 -2.04 -5.32
C THR A 96 9.23 -1.55 -5.19
N SER A 97 8.26 -2.45 -5.30
CA SER A 97 6.83 -2.10 -5.17
C SER A 97 6.10 -3.12 -4.29
N LEU A 98 5.30 -2.61 -3.35
CA LEU A 98 4.49 -3.40 -2.44
C LEU A 98 3.05 -2.86 -2.43
N TYR A 99 2.10 -3.70 -2.80
CA TYR A 99 0.67 -3.39 -2.82
C TYR A 99 -0.07 -4.34 -1.88
N LEU A 100 -0.79 -3.79 -0.91
CA LEU A 100 -1.47 -4.51 0.19
C LEU A 100 -2.96 -4.14 0.25
N ASN A 101 -3.50 -3.64 -0.85
CA ASN A 101 -4.82 -3.02 -0.89
C ASN A 101 -5.90 -4.03 -0.47
N GLY A 102 -6.71 -3.68 0.54
CA GLY A 102 -7.76 -4.54 1.09
C GLY A 102 -7.27 -5.66 2.03
N CYS A 103 -6.06 -5.55 2.60
CA CYS A 103 -5.60 -6.41 3.70
C CYS A 103 -6.23 -5.97 5.05
N GLU A 104 -7.54 -6.15 5.18
CA GLU A 104 -8.35 -5.60 6.28
C GLU A 104 -7.91 -6.01 7.69
N GLN A 105 -7.37 -7.23 7.89
CA GLN A 105 -6.89 -7.73 9.18
C GLN A 105 -5.42 -7.41 9.48
N LEU A 106 -4.70 -6.76 8.56
CA LEU A 106 -3.28 -6.44 8.73
C LEU A 106 -3.12 -5.27 9.71
N GLN A 107 -2.65 -5.57 10.92
CA GLN A 107 -2.55 -4.56 11.98
C GLN A 107 -1.27 -3.73 11.92
N GLN A 108 -0.19 -4.30 11.37
CA GLN A 108 1.14 -3.69 11.33
C GLN A 108 1.90 -4.16 10.08
N LEU A 109 2.77 -3.30 9.57
CA LEU A 109 3.79 -3.67 8.58
C LEU A 109 5.09 -4.10 9.28
N PRO A 110 5.97 -4.88 8.62
CA PRO A 110 7.30 -5.15 9.14
C PRO A 110 8.05 -3.86 9.48
N GLU A 111 8.73 -3.82 10.64
CA GLU A 111 9.49 -2.63 11.05
C GLU A 111 10.58 -2.24 10.03
N GLN A 112 11.15 -3.23 9.35
CA GLN A 112 12.13 -3.04 8.28
C GLN A 112 11.52 -3.37 6.93
N LEU A 113 11.18 -2.33 6.18
CA LEU A 113 10.81 -2.45 4.78
C LEU A 113 12.05 -2.57 3.87
N PRO A 114 11.91 -3.15 2.67
CA PRO A 114 13.02 -3.27 1.73
C PRO A 114 13.64 -1.90 1.41
N ARG A 115 14.97 -1.80 1.48
CA ARG A 115 15.70 -0.53 1.27
C ARG A 115 15.45 0.09 -0.10
N GLY A 116 15.19 -0.74 -1.10
CA GLY A 116 14.92 -0.33 -2.49
C GLY A 116 13.45 -0.01 -2.79
N LEU A 117 12.56 -0.06 -1.79
CA LEU A 117 11.14 0.17 -1.99
C LEU A 117 10.87 1.62 -2.44
N LYS A 118 10.17 1.77 -3.57
CA LYS A 118 9.79 3.04 -4.18
C LYS A 118 8.29 3.31 -4.07
N VAL A 119 7.48 2.25 -4.01
CA VAL A 119 6.01 2.31 -3.95
C VAL A 119 5.53 1.42 -2.80
N LEU A 120 4.76 2.02 -1.89
CA LEU A 120 4.01 1.32 -0.85
C LEU A 120 2.55 1.75 -0.95
N GLU A 121 1.67 0.81 -1.29
CA GLU A 121 0.23 1.00 -1.24
C GLU A 121 -0.37 -0.01 -0.28
N CYS A 122 -1.11 0.47 0.70
CA CYS A 122 -1.84 -0.33 1.68
C CYS A 122 -3.23 0.27 1.89
N SER A 123 -3.93 0.58 0.79
CA SER A 123 -5.27 1.16 0.88
C SER A 123 -6.24 0.17 1.52
N ASP A 124 -7.23 0.67 2.25
CA ASP A 124 -8.29 -0.12 2.88
C ASP A 124 -7.78 -1.22 3.85
N CYS A 125 -6.55 -1.07 4.38
CA CYS A 125 -6.06 -1.85 5.52
C CYS A 125 -6.67 -1.29 6.81
N ILE A 126 -7.97 -1.50 7.01
CA ILE A 126 -8.76 -0.84 8.06
C ILE A 126 -8.25 -1.07 9.49
N ALA A 127 -7.59 -2.20 9.75
CA ALA A 127 -6.99 -2.53 11.05
C ALA A 127 -5.56 -2.01 11.23
N LEU A 128 -4.93 -1.42 10.21
CA LEU A 128 -3.55 -0.93 10.26
C LEU A 128 -3.47 0.27 11.20
N GLN A 129 -2.79 0.09 12.34
CA GLN A 129 -2.74 1.11 13.39
C GLN A 129 -1.57 2.08 13.21
N GLN A 130 -0.46 1.58 12.66
CA GLN A 130 0.80 2.31 12.55
C GLN A 130 1.58 1.87 11.30
N LEU A 131 2.27 2.83 10.69
CA LEU A 131 3.32 2.56 9.70
C LEU A 131 4.67 2.37 10.41
N PRO A 132 5.67 1.73 9.75
CA PRO A 132 7.01 1.62 10.30
C PRO A 132 7.60 2.99 10.62
N LYS A 133 8.31 3.10 11.75
CA LYS A 133 8.93 4.37 12.20
C LYS A 133 9.87 4.97 11.17
N GLN A 134 10.52 4.13 10.36
CA GLN A 134 11.42 4.54 9.29
C GLN A 134 10.94 3.95 7.97
N LEU A 135 10.54 4.83 7.06
CA LEU A 135 10.22 4.44 5.68
C LEU A 135 11.51 4.41 4.83
N PRO A 136 11.56 3.58 3.78
CA PRO A 136 12.72 3.51 2.89
C PRO A 136 13.04 4.88 2.26
N ALA A 137 14.31 5.27 2.27
CA ALA A 137 14.73 6.60 1.79
C ALA A 137 14.38 6.86 0.32
N GLY A 138 14.29 5.80 -0.49
CA GLY A 138 13.91 5.85 -1.90
C GLY A 138 12.40 5.85 -2.17
N LEU A 139 11.55 5.86 -1.14
CA LEU A 139 10.10 5.83 -1.32
C LEU A 139 9.61 7.10 -2.01
N THR A 140 8.88 6.92 -3.11
CA THR A 140 8.33 8.00 -3.95
C THR A 140 6.81 8.11 -3.86
N ARG A 141 6.14 7.01 -3.50
CA ARG A 141 4.68 6.94 -3.37
C ARG A 141 4.30 6.15 -2.12
N LEU A 142 3.47 6.77 -1.29
CA LEU A 142 2.84 6.17 -0.12
C LEU A 142 1.34 6.37 -0.24
N ASP A 143 0.60 5.27 -0.35
CA ASP A 143 -0.86 5.25 -0.26
C ASP A 143 -1.27 4.41 0.94
N CYS A 144 -1.91 5.04 1.91
CA CYS A 144 -2.52 4.41 3.08
C CYS A 144 -3.98 4.84 3.20
N SER A 145 -4.62 5.18 2.09
CA SER A 145 -6.03 5.59 2.10
C SER A 145 -6.95 4.52 2.70
N GLY A 146 -8.05 4.91 3.32
CA GLY A 146 -9.00 3.99 3.96
C GLY A 146 -8.48 3.26 5.20
N CYS A 147 -7.26 3.52 5.66
CA CYS A 147 -6.74 2.95 6.91
C CYS A 147 -7.37 3.64 8.13
N SER A 148 -8.63 3.31 8.44
CA SER A 148 -9.43 4.00 9.46
C SER A 148 -8.84 3.94 10.88
N ALA A 149 -8.03 2.92 11.21
CA ALA A 149 -7.36 2.78 12.49
C ALA A 149 -6.00 3.49 12.58
N LEU A 150 -5.49 4.05 11.47
CA LEU A 150 -4.19 4.70 11.42
C LEU A 150 -4.26 6.05 12.13
N GLN A 151 -3.57 6.15 13.28
CA GLN A 151 -3.64 7.34 14.14
C GLN A 151 -2.60 8.41 13.78
N GLN A 152 -1.45 7.97 13.26
CA GLN A 152 -0.28 8.82 12.99
C GLN A 152 0.50 8.29 11.79
N LEU A 153 1.05 9.22 11.00
CA LEU A 153 2.10 8.93 10.04
C LEU A 153 3.48 8.98 10.73
N PRO A 154 4.53 8.37 10.15
CA PRO A 154 5.88 8.49 10.66
C PRO A 154 6.31 9.96 10.76
N THR A 155 6.99 10.32 11.84
CA THR A 155 7.44 11.71 12.08
C THR A 155 8.38 12.23 11.00
N GLN A 156 9.12 11.33 10.34
CA GLN A 156 9.96 11.64 9.19
C GLN A 156 9.49 10.87 7.97
N VAL A 157 9.11 11.61 6.93
CA VAL A 157 8.73 11.08 5.63
C VAL A 157 9.94 11.18 4.68
N PRO A 158 10.20 10.20 3.81
CA PRO A 158 11.37 10.22 2.93
C PRO A 158 11.43 11.46 2.04
N ALA A 159 12.61 12.07 1.90
CA ALA A 159 12.81 13.27 1.07
C ALA A 159 12.46 13.03 -0.42
N GLY A 160 12.51 11.77 -0.87
CA GLY A 160 12.12 11.34 -2.21
C GLY A 160 10.61 11.26 -2.46
N LEU A 161 9.76 11.40 -1.43
CA LEU A 161 8.31 11.21 -1.61
C LEU A 161 7.74 12.29 -2.54
N ARG A 162 6.88 11.86 -3.46
CA ARG A 162 6.18 12.69 -4.46
C ARG A 162 4.67 12.64 -4.29
N HIS A 163 4.15 11.51 -3.84
CA HIS A 163 2.72 11.26 -3.64
C HIS A 163 2.48 10.70 -2.24
N LEU A 164 1.62 11.38 -1.47
CA LEU A 164 1.14 10.93 -0.18
C LEU A 164 -0.39 10.94 -0.19
N ASN A 165 -0.99 9.76 -0.09
CA ASN A 165 -2.43 9.59 0.07
C ASN A 165 -2.72 8.95 1.43
N CYS A 166 -3.40 9.68 2.30
CA CYS A 166 -3.93 9.18 3.57
C CYS A 166 -5.42 9.50 3.69
N SER A 167 -6.12 9.65 2.56
CA SER A 167 -7.56 9.93 2.57
C SER A 167 -8.35 8.82 3.26
N GLY A 168 -9.42 9.14 3.96
CA GLY A 168 -10.23 8.16 4.70
C GLY A 168 -9.58 7.60 5.97
N CYS A 169 -8.38 8.07 6.36
CA CYS A 169 -7.79 7.76 7.66
C CYS A 169 -8.51 8.57 8.75
N SER A 170 -9.68 8.11 9.19
CA SER A 170 -10.57 8.84 10.11
C SER A 170 -9.97 9.07 11.51
N ALA A 171 -9.05 8.21 11.95
CA ALA A 171 -8.35 8.34 13.23
C ALA A 171 -7.07 9.20 13.15
N LEU A 172 -6.66 9.63 11.96
CA LEU A 172 -5.44 10.42 11.76
C LEU A 172 -5.63 11.84 12.32
N GLN A 173 -4.90 12.17 13.37
CA GLN A 173 -5.07 13.44 14.07
C GLN A 173 -4.17 14.57 13.52
N GLN A 174 -2.99 14.19 13.03
CA GLN A 174 -1.94 15.12 12.62
C GLN A 174 -1.12 14.52 11.47
N LEU A 175 -0.65 15.39 10.59
CA LEU A 175 0.39 15.08 9.62
C LEU A 175 1.78 15.35 10.21
N PRO A 176 2.86 14.81 9.62
CA PRO A 176 4.23 15.15 9.99
C PRO A 176 4.46 16.66 9.87
N GLU A 177 5.15 17.26 10.85
CA GLU A 177 5.42 18.72 10.87
C GLU A 177 6.15 19.20 9.61
N GLN A 178 6.99 18.35 9.04
CA GLN A 178 7.74 18.63 7.82
C GLN A 178 7.40 17.59 6.75
N LEU A 179 6.77 18.07 5.68
CA LEU A 179 6.57 17.28 4.48
C LEU A 179 7.75 17.46 3.51
N PRO A 180 8.08 16.46 2.68
CA PRO A 180 9.19 16.54 1.74
C PRO A 180 9.02 17.70 0.75
N ALA A 181 10.09 18.47 0.52
CA ALA A 181 10.03 19.64 -0.37
C ALA A 181 9.60 19.29 -1.81
N GLY A 182 9.90 18.07 -2.26
CA GLY A 182 9.52 17.56 -3.57
C GLY A 182 8.12 16.91 -3.64
N LEU A 183 7.33 16.95 -2.57
CA LEU A 183 5.98 16.38 -2.57
C LEU A 183 5.09 17.18 -3.55
N THR A 184 4.45 16.47 -4.48
CA THR A 184 3.64 17.06 -5.56
C THR A 184 2.14 16.86 -5.35
N SER A 185 1.76 15.81 -4.61
CA SER A 185 0.36 15.45 -4.37
C SER A 185 0.18 15.01 -2.92
N LEU A 186 -0.78 15.64 -2.23
CA LEU A 186 -1.20 15.33 -0.88
C LEU A 186 -2.72 15.18 -0.84
N ASP A 187 -3.19 13.99 -0.49
CA ASP A 187 -4.61 13.73 -0.22
C ASP A 187 -4.81 13.32 1.23
N CYS A 188 -5.57 14.13 1.96
CA CYS A 188 -6.01 13.89 3.31
C CYS A 188 -7.54 14.00 3.42
N SER A 189 -8.27 13.84 2.31
CA SER A 189 -9.73 13.91 2.30
C SER A 189 -10.34 12.88 3.24
N ASN A 190 -11.46 13.17 3.90
CA ASN A 190 -12.15 12.31 4.86
C ASN A 190 -11.31 11.95 6.11
N CYS A 191 -10.25 12.70 6.43
CA CYS A 191 -9.57 12.60 7.72
C CYS A 191 -10.33 13.41 8.79
N SER A 192 -11.41 12.85 9.32
CA SER A 192 -12.32 13.54 10.25
C SER A 192 -11.68 14.01 11.56
N ALA A 193 -10.61 13.37 12.01
CA ALA A 193 -9.87 13.74 13.23
C ALA A 193 -8.72 14.74 12.97
N LEU A 194 -8.42 15.07 11.71
CA LEU A 194 -7.30 15.93 11.36
C LEU A 194 -7.58 17.38 11.76
N GLN A 195 -6.82 17.89 12.73
CA GLN A 195 -7.08 19.20 13.33
C GLN A 195 -6.36 20.35 12.61
N GLN A 196 -5.20 20.05 12.03
CA GLN A 196 -4.32 21.04 11.39
C GLN A 196 -3.48 20.40 10.29
N LEU A 197 -3.18 21.19 9.27
CA LEU A 197 -2.13 20.91 8.30
C LEU A 197 -0.77 21.46 8.78
N PRO A 198 0.35 21.00 8.23
CA PRO A 198 1.66 21.61 8.48
C PRO A 198 1.65 23.10 8.16
N VAL A 199 2.34 23.90 8.99
CA VAL A 199 2.42 25.36 8.84
C VAL A 199 2.99 25.76 7.48
N HIS A 200 3.95 24.99 6.98
CA HIS A 200 4.57 25.18 5.67
C HIS A 200 4.25 23.98 4.78
N LEU A 201 3.43 24.19 3.76
CA LEU A 201 3.21 23.21 2.72
C LEU A 201 4.44 23.12 1.78
N PRO A 202 4.69 21.95 1.18
CA PRO A 202 5.79 21.77 0.24
C PRO A 202 5.75 22.77 -0.92
N PRO A 203 6.89 23.39 -1.30
CA PRO A 203 6.93 24.39 -2.36
C PRO A 203 6.70 23.83 -3.77
N MET A 204 6.72 22.50 -3.94
CA MET A 204 6.40 21.81 -5.20
C MET A 204 5.00 21.21 -5.22
N LEU A 205 4.17 21.48 -4.20
CA LEU A 205 2.84 20.88 -4.10
C LEU A 205 1.95 21.41 -5.23
N GLU A 206 1.43 20.50 -6.06
CA GLU A 206 0.55 20.82 -7.18
C GLU A 206 -0.91 20.43 -6.88
N GLN A 207 -1.12 19.41 -6.03
CA GLN A 207 -2.43 18.87 -5.69
C GLN A 207 -2.59 18.78 -4.17
N LEU A 208 -3.65 19.37 -3.65
CA LEU A 208 -4.03 19.30 -2.24
C LEU A 208 -5.53 19.01 -2.12
N TRP A 209 -5.86 17.84 -1.58
CA TRP A 209 -7.24 17.45 -1.33
C TRP A 209 -7.46 17.20 0.16
N ILE A 210 -8.41 17.94 0.73
CA ILE A 210 -8.76 17.91 2.15
C ILE A 210 -10.28 17.90 2.34
N ASN A 211 -11.02 17.35 1.37
CA ASN A 211 -12.49 17.32 1.42
C ASN A 211 -12.95 16.59 2.68
N TYR A 212 -14.02 17.04 3.32
CA TYR A 212 -14.62 16.41 4.49
C TYR A 212 -13.68 16.29 5.71
N CYS A 213 -12.67 17.17 5.81
CA CYS A 213 -11.85 17.34 7.01
C CYS A 213 -12.59 18.21 8.05
N VAL A 214 -13.59 17.63 8.70
CA VAL A 214 -14.53 18.37 9.56
C VAL A 214 -13.89 18.98 10.82
N ALA A 215 -12.76 18.47 11.30
CA ALA A 215 -12.05 19.01 12.47
C ALA A 215 -10.99 20.08 12.12
N LEU A 216 -10.75 20.33 10.83
CA LEU A 216 -9.73 21.26 10.36
C LEU A 216 -10.21 22.70 10.55
N LYS A 217 -9.47 23.48 11.34
CA LYS A 217 -9.89 24.83 11.77
C LYS A 217 -9.32 25.97 10.92
N GLN A 218 -8.20 25.73 10.25
CA GLN A 218 -7.51 26.76 9.47
C GLN A 218 -6.70 26.12 8.34
N LEU A 219 -6.46 26.91 7.30
CA LEU A 219 -5.55 26.57 6.21
C LEU A 219 -4.21 27.30 6.40
N PRO A 220 -3.07 26.63 6.13
CA PRO A 220 -1.78 27.30 6.00
C PRO A 220 -1.75 28.11 4.69
N GLU A 221 -0.68 28.89 4.50
CA GLU A 221 -0.43 29.56 3.23
C GLU A 221 -0.28 28.51 2.11
N LEU A 222 -1.09 28.65 1.07
CA LEU A 222 -1.07 27.74 -0.07
C LEU A 222 0.12 28.07 -0.98
N PRO A 223 0.90 27.07 -1.44
CA PRO A 223 2.04 27.32 -2.30
C PRO A 223 1.57 27.80 -3.68
N PRO A 224 2.31 28.72 -4.32
CA PRO A 224 1.92 29.26 -5.64
C PRO A 224 1.93 28.23 -6.76
N THR A 225 2.51 27.04 -6.53
CA THR A 225 2.52 25.91 -7.46
C THR A 225 1.23 25.12 -7.48
N LEU A 226 0.30 25.37 -6.55
CA LEU A 226 -0.92 24.59 -6.39
C LEU A 226 -1.85 24.79 -7.60
N LYS A 227 -2.19 23.68 -8.26
CA LYS A 227 -3.03 23.63 -9.48
C LYS A 227 -4.42 23.07 -9.20
N ASP A 228 -4.53 22.11 -8.29
CA ASP A 228 -5.80 21.50 -7.88
C ASP A 228 -5.90 21.55 -6.34
N PHE A 229 -6.88 22.30 -5.85
CA PHE A 229 -7.18 22.43 -4.43
C PHE A 229 -8.64 22.12 -4.19
N ARG A 230 -8.93 21.17 -3.27
CA ARG A 230 -10.30 20.79 -2.91
C ARG A 230 -10.46 20.73 -1.40
N CYS A 231 -11.44 21.46 -0.88
CA CYS A 231 -11.74 21.55 0.55
C CYS A 231 -13.24 21.51 0.85
N ASP A 232 -14.01 20.82 0.01
CA ASP A 232 -15.46 20.72 0.16
C ASP A 232 -15.82 19.98 1.45
N GLY A 233 -16.85 20.43 2.17
CA GLY A 233 -17.31 19.74 3.39
C GLY A 233 -16.45 19.96 4.65
N CYS A 234 -15.50 20.90 4.63
CA CYS A 234 -14.72 21.31 5.81
C CYS A 234 -15.50 22.30 6.68
N SER A 235 -16.40 21.81 7.52
CA SER A 235 -17.32 22.65 8.30
C SER A 235 -16.68 23.59 9.33
N CYS A 236 -15.44 23.33 9.76
CA CYS A 236 -14.71 24.18 10.72
C CYS A 236 -13.81 25.23 10.07
N LEU A 237 -13.68 25.24 8.73
CA LEU A 237 -12.95 26.29 8.02
C LEU A 237 -13.82 27.56 7.92
N PRO A 238 -13.22 28.76 8.04
CA PRO A 238 -13.93 29.99 7.75
C PRO A 238 -14.35 30.03 6.26
N PRO A 239 -15.45 30.75 5.94
CA PRO A 239 -15.91 30.92 4.56
C PRO A 239 -14.91 31.67 3.68
#